data_AF-A0AAN6GN71-F1
#
_entry.id   AF-A0AAN6GN71-F1
#
_cell.length_a   1.000
_cell.length_b   1.000
_cell.length_c   1.000
_cell.angle_alpha   90.00
_cell.angle_beta   90.00
_cell.angle_gamma   90.00
#
_symmetry.space_group_name_H-M   'P 1'
#
loop_
_entity.id
_entity.type
_entity.pdbx_description
1 polymer ?
#
loop_
_entity_poly.entity_id
_entity_poly.type
_entity_poly.pdbx_seq_one_letter_code
_entity_poly.pdbx_strand_id
1 'polypeptide(L)'
;MTAPSLLRLPGVSASIVRRVSTGVNAAHAAAATAISSRTIIASKSQQQRSIASSASRSFPGPTQGDRVNEHSPYAESAGVNPADATASIQGPLNDYGSYITSCLPKYIQQFSVYKDELTLYIHPSAVIPVLTFLRDHSQCQFKALMDVSGVDFPTRSQRFEVVYHLLSVKYNARLRVKTYADEMTPVPSATAVFNSANWYEREVWDMFGVFFLGHPDLRRILTDYGFEGHPLRKDFPLTGYTEVRYDEEKKRVVTEPLQLSQAFRSFDNAPSRLSSISAVRGTSLARLSTMPQKHKVAIMGSGNWGSAIARIAGINVRRHASEFEEEVRMYVYQEKLDDGRYITDAINQTHENAKYLPGVKLPDNVIAIPSATEAAAGADLLVFVIPHQFIPSVCRELKGKIKPGAHAISMIKGVEVKDGDIRIFADVIEDILGCKCSALSGANIANEVARDLFSETTIGYREGDLAAAETFQKVFDTPNFKVGLIEDVAGVSLAGALKNVVAIAAGFTDGLGWGDNAKAAVMRIGLLEMKHFSEEFFEGVKPETFTETSAGIADLITTCFGGRNRKCAEAFVKTGKSFDQLEKELLNGQKLQGIATAKEIHEFLKARNKVDDYPLFKAIYKIAYEGLPTHALASKL
;
A
#
# COMPACT_ATOMS: atom_id res chain seq x y z
N MET A 1 6.62 19.61 -48.15
CA MET A 1 5.85 18.83 -47.15
C MET A 1 6.85 18.14 -46.24
N THR A 2 7.14 18.74 -45.10
CA THR A 2 8.14 18.29 -44.12
C THR A 2 7.44 17.62 -42.95
N ALA A 3 7.82 16.38 -42.65
CA ALA A 3 7.45 15.65 -41.44
C ALA A 3 8.01 16.33 -40.18
N PRO A 4 7.37 16.20 -39.00
CA PRO A 4 7.89 16.77 -37.77
C PRO A 4 9.19 16.05 -37.34
N SER A 5 10.13 16.85 -36.87
CA SER A 5 11.47 16.48 -36.42
C SER A 5 11.44 15.51 -35.23
N LEU A 6 12.05 14.33 -35.41
CA LEU A 6 12.37 13.39 -34.34
C LEU A 6 13.46 13.97 -33.42
N LEU A 7 13.12 14.11 -32.13
CA LEU A 7 13.97 14.63 -31.06
C LEU A 7 15.17 13.71 -30.77
N ARG A 8 16.37 14.27 -30.89
CA ARG A 8 17.51 13.90 -30.03
C ARG A 8 17.23 14.46 -28.64
N LEU A 9 17.33 13.62 -27.60
CA LEU A 9 17.30 14.07 -26.21
C LEU A 9 18.66 14.66 -25.82
N PRO A 10 18.74 15.88 -25.25
CA PRO A 10 19.94 16.35 -24.58
C PRO A 10 19.86 16.08 -23.06
N GLY A 11 20.96 15.57 -22.50
CA GLY A 11 21.32 15.78 -21.09
C GLY A 11 20.69 14.84 -20.06
N VAL A 12 21.31 13.68 -19.82
CA VAL A 12 21.39 13.12 -18.46
C VAL A 12 22.85 12.74 -18.20
N SER A 13 23.36 13.30 -17.11
CA SER A 13 24.75 13.20 -16.66
C SER A 13 25.16 11.75 -16.40
N ALA A 14 26.34 11.39 -16.88
CA ALA A 14 26.99 10.12 -16.61
C ALA A 14 27.57 10.14 -15.18
N SER A 15 26.98 9.39 -14.27
CA SER A 15 27.68 8.94 -13.07
C SER A 15 27.02 7.69 -12.50
N ILE A 16 27.86 6.69 -12.20
CA ILE A 16 27.58 5.46 -11.45
C ILE A 16 26.96 4.33 -12.30
N VAL A 17 27.82 3.56 -12.98
CA VAL A 17 27.98 2.11 -12.74
C VAL A 17 29.43 1.73 -13.12
N ARG A 18 30.27 1.51 -12.10
CA ARG A 18 31.57 0.84 -12.22
C ARG A 18 31.54 -0.29 -11.19
N ARG A 19 31.93 -1.51 -11.63
CA ARG A 19 31.97 -2.80 -10.92
C ARG A 19 30.58 -3.46 -10.84
N VAL A 20 30.36 -4.68 -11.31
CA VAL A 20 31.11 -5.93 -11.05
C VAL A 20 31.03 -6.91 -12.25
N SER A 21 32.08 -7.73 -12.36
CA SER A 21 32.22 -9.02 -13.08
C SER A 21 32.07 -9.11 -14.60
N THR A 22 33.20 -9.27 -15.30
CA THR A 22 33.39 -10.43 -16.19
C THR A 22 34.87 -10.83 -16.14
N GLY A 23 35.13 -12.01 -15.58
CA GLY A 23 36.29 -12.79 -15.96
C GLY A 23 35.96 -13.59 -17.21
N VAL A 24 37.01 -13.95 -17.96
CA VAL A 24 37.04 -15.02 -18.97
C VAL A 24 36.40 -14.64 -20.34
N ASN A 25 37.18 -14.00 -21.22
CA ASN A 25 37.89 -14.69 -22.32
C ASN A 25 38.52 -13.70 -23.31
N ALA A 26 39.79 -13.94 -23.59
CA ALA A 26 40.58 -13.28 -24.60
C ALA A 26 40.49 -14.02 -25.94
N ALA A 27 40.94 -13.32 -26.98
CA ALA A 27 41.27 -13.76 -28.33
C ALA A 27 40.11 -13.85 -29.33
N HIS A 28 39.99 -12.85 -30.21
CA HIS A 28 40.49 -12.97 -31.58
C HIS A 28 40.43 -11.64 -32.35
N ALA A 29 41.52 -11.41 -33.10
CA ALA A 29 41.63 -10.66 -34.35
C ALA A 29 41.55 -9.11 -34.33
N ALA A 30 42.73 -8.51 -34.30
CA ALA A 30 43.04 -7.25 -34.97
C ALA A 30 43.22 -7.48 -36.49
N ALA A 31 42.72 -6.57 -37.35
CA ALA A 31 43.35 -6.14 -38.61
C ALA A 31 42.44 -5.16 -39.38
N ALA A 32 43.10 -4.31 -40.18
CA ALA A 32 42.60 -3.50 -41.31
C ALA A 32 42.32 -1.99 -41.08
N THR A 33 43.45 -1.30 -41.05
CA THR A 33 43.80 0.05 -41.53
C THR A 33 43.05 0.61 -42.76
N ALA A 34 42.68 1.90 -42.63
CA ALA A 34 42.63 3.02 -43.58
C ALA A 34 42.16 2.87 -45.05
N ILE A 35 41.36 3.84 -45.53
CA ILE A 35 41.59 4.63 -46.76
C ILE A 35 40.81 5.97 -46.67
N SER A 36 41.52 7.04 -47.02
CA SER A 36 41.09 8.44 -47.17
C SER A 36 40.41 8.69 -48.52
N SER A 37 39.50 9.69 -48.65
CA SER A 37 39.61 10.81 -49.63
C SER A 37 38.33 11.67 -49.81
N ARG A 38 38.50 12.98 -49.55
CA ARG A 38 38.10 14.19 -50.34
C ARG A 38 36.62 14.50 -50.70
N THR A 39 36.09 15.52 -50.00
CA THR A 39 35.57 16.83 -50.45
C THR A 39 35.08 17.03 -51.89
N ILE A 40 33.84 17.53 -52.06
CA ILE A 40 33.48 18.63 -53.00
C ILE A 40 32.45 19.57 -52.36
N ILE A 41 32.71 20.87 -52.51
CA ILE A 41 31.99 22.06 -52.05
C ILE A 41 30.96 22.48 -53.11
N ALA A 42 29.78 22.95 -52.70
CA ALA A 42 29.05 23.97 -53.46
C ALA A 42 28.17 24.83 -52.54
N SER A 43 28.33 26.14 -52.71
CA SER A 43 27.93 27.26 -51.86
C SER A 43 26.66 27.98 -52.31
N LYS A 44 26.19 28.91 -51.44
CA LYS A 44 25.33 30.10 -51.65
C LYS A 44 23.83 29.90 -51.42
N SER A 45 23.06 30.84 -50.89
CA SER A 45 23.25 32.00 -49.98
C SER A 45 21.85 32.60 -49.77
N GLN A 46 21.55 33.02 -48.54
CA GLN A 46 20.60 34.06 -48.09
C GLN A 46 19.45 34.54 -49.02
N GLN A 47 18.22 34.54 -48.50
CA GLN A 47 17.51 35.77 -48.13
C GLN A 47 16.17 35.48 -47.42
N GLN A 48 16.00 36.09 -46.24
CA GLN A 48 14.73 36.23 -45.53
C GLN A 48 13.90 37.36 -46.17
N ARG A 49 12.59 37.16 -46.28
CA ARG A 49 11.55 38.19 -46.06
C ARG A 49 10.20 37.54 -45.74
N SER A 50 9.62 37.95 -44.61
CA SER A 50 8.23 37.78 -44.15
C SER A 50 7.25 38.50 -45.12
N ILE A 51 5.93 38.28 -45.20
CA ILE A 51 4.82 38.19 -44.22
C ILE A 51 3.61 37.61 -44.98
N ALA A 52 2.72 36.87 -44.31
CA ALA A 52 1.24 37.03 -44.32
C ALA A 52 0.44 35.71 -44.24
N SER A 53 -0.46 35.71 -43.28
CA SER A 53 -1.51 34.74 -42.96
C SER A 53 -2.53 34.52 -44.09
N SER A 54 -2.99 33.28 -44.31
CA SER A 54 -4.42 33.02 -44.51
C SER A 54 -4.79 31.52 -44.42
N ALA A 55 -5.82 31.29 -43.60
CA ALA A 55 -6.92 30.33 -43.74
C ALA A 55 -6.67 28.81 -43.83
N SER A 56 -7.32 28.15 -42.87
CA SER A 56 -7.63 26.73 -42.71
C SER A 56 -8.27 26.05 -43.93
N ARG A 57 -7.85 24.80 -44.19
CA ARG A 57 -8.69 23.79 -44.85
C ARG A 57 -8.51 22.43 -44.20
N SER A 58 -9.58 21.98 -43.56
CA SER A 58 -9.82 20.62 -43.04
C SER A 58 -10.03 19.63 -44.18
N PHE A 59 -9.40 18.45 -44.09
CA PHE A 59 -9.66 17.33 -44.99
C PHE A 59 -10.72 16.38 -44.39
N PRO A 60 -11.67 15.85 -45.18
CA PRO A 60 -12.72 14.95 -44.71
C PRO A 60 -12.18 13.53 -44.49
N GLY A 61 -12.64 12.87 -43.41
CA GLY A 61 -12.21 11.53 -43.01
C GLY A 61 -12.76 10.41 -43.91
N PRO A 62 -12.14 9.22 -43.92
CA PRO A 62 -12.53 8.13 -44.80
C PRO A 62 -13.75 7.35 -44.28
N THR A 63 -14.54 6.89 -45.24
CA THR A 63 -15.79 6.13 -45.11
C THR A 63 -15.61 4.74 -44.50
N GLN A 64 -16.62 4.31 -43.73
CA GLN A 64 -16.71 2.98 -43.11
C GLN A 64 -16.78 1.86 -44.17
N GLY A 65 -15.82 0.95 -44.13
CA GLY A 65 -15.88 -0.34 -44.82
C GLY A 65 -14.98 -1.36 -44.10
N ASP A 66 -15.59 -2.44 -43.61
CA ASP A 66 -14.99 -3.67 -43.07
C ASP A 66 -14.03 -3.56 -41.87
N ARG A 67 -14.53 -3.00 -40.76
CA ARG A 67 -13.99 -3.32 -39.42
C ARG A 67 -14.44 -4.73 -39.05
N VAL A 68 -13.52 -5.59 -38.60
CA VAL A 68 -13.88 -6.85 -37.92
C VAL A 68 -14.54 -6.43 -36.60
N ASN A 69 -15.86 -6.32 -36.62
CA ASN A 69 -16.63 -5.74 -35.52
C ASN A 69 -17.23 -6.85 -34.65
N GLU A 70 -16.37 -7.57 -33.94
CA GLU A 70 -16.77 -8.22 -32.69
C GLU A 70 -16.54 -7.21 -31.56
N HIS A 71 -17.51 -7.08 -30.65
CA HIS A 71 -17.43 -6.13 -29.54
C HIS A 71 -16.12 -6.32 -28.77
N SER A 72 -15.26 -5.29 -28.78
CA SER A 72 -14.01 -5.29 -28.00
C SER A 72 -14.32 -5.53 -26.52
N PRO A 73 -13.74 -6.55 -25.88
CA PRO A 73 -13.97 -6.87 -24.46
C PRO A 73 -13.33 -5.84 -23.52
N TYR A 74 -12.53 -4.92 -24.06
CA TYR A 74 -11.94 -3.83 -23.29
C TYR A 74 -13.01 -2.77 -22.99
N ALA A 75 -13.74 -2.96 -21.89
CA ALA A 75 -14.72 -1.99 -21.35
C ALA A 75 -14.10 -0.99 -20.36
N GLU A 76 -12.81 -1.16 -20.04
CA GLU A 76 -12.06 -0.15 -19.30
C GLU A 76 -11.97 1.10 -20.18
N SER A 77 -12.56 2.21 -19.75
CA SER A 77 -12.09 3.50 -20.25
C SER A 77 -10.59 3.47 -20.05
N ALA A 78 -9.78 3.74 -21.10
CA ALA A 78 -8.37 3.98 -20.91
C ALA A 78 -8.25 4.86 -19.66
N GLY A 79 -7.68 4.32 -18.57
CA GLY A 79 -7.73 5.01 -17.28
C GLY A 79 -7.29 6.44 -17.53
N VAL A 80 -8.05 7.42 -17.03
CA VAL A 80 -7.78 8.84 -17.29
C VAL A 80 -6.29 9.02 -17.14
N ASN A 81 -5.62 9.35 -18.24
CA ASN A 81 -4.18 9.47 -18.20
C ASN A 81 -3.91 10.51 -17.11
N PRO A 82 -3.00 10.28 -16.15
CA PRO A 82 -2.56 11.37 -15.29
C PRO A 82 -2.06 12.57 -16.14
N ALA A 83 -1.70 12.33 -17.40
CA ALA A 83 -1.43 13.34 -18.41
C ALA A 83 -2.68 13.99 -19.07
N ASP A 84 -3.89 13.47 -18.92
CA ASP A 84 -5.13 14.15 -19.37
C ASP A 84 -5.47 15.34 -18.46
N ALA A 85 -5.01 15.33 -17.21
CA ALA A 85 -4.96 16.53 -16.37
C ALA A 85 -3.93 17.57 -16.89
N THR A 86 -3.07 17.17 -17.83
CA THR A 86 -2.11 18.00 -18.59
C THR A 86 -2.40 17.91 -20.10
N ALA A 87 -3.67 17.99 -20.48
CA ALA A 87 -4.15 17.99 -21.88
C ALA A 87 -3.54 19.08 -22.80
N SER A 88 -2.66 19.95 -22.31
CA SER A 88 -1.95 20.96 -23.10
C SER A 88 -0.65 20.46 -23.75
N ILE A 89 -0.26 19.18 -23.57
CA ILE A 89 0.95 18.64 -24.22
C ILE A 89 0.59 17.32 -24.92
N GLN A 90 0.26 17.41 -26.22
CA GLN A 90 0.34 16.26 -27.13
C GLN A 90 1.80 15.77 -27.13
N GLY A 91 2.04 14.67 -26.40
CA GLY A 91 3.34 14.04 -26.33
C GLY A 91 3.67 13.31 -27.65
N PRO A 92 4.96 13.21 -28.04
CA PRO A 92 5.39 12.51 -29.26
C PRO A 92 4.90 11.06 -29.40
N LEU A 93 4.65 10.38 -28.27
CA LEU A 93 4.15 9.00 -28.25
C LEU A 93 2.66 8.88 -28.63
N ASN A 94 1.86 9.91 -28.33
CA ASN A 94 0.44 9.92 -28.67
C ASN A 94 0.25 10.12 -30.19
N ASP A 95 1.08 10.98 -30.78
CA ASP A 95 1.17 11.16 -32.24
C ASP A 95 1.65 9.88 -32.94
N TYR A 96 2.63 9.19 -32.35
CA TYR A 96 3.12 7.91 -32.86
C TYR A 96 2.07 6.79 -32.77
N GLY A 97 1.33 6.70 -31.66
CA GLY A 97 0.21 5.76 -31.51
C GLY A 97 -0.92 6.02 -32.53
N SER A 98 -1.23 7.30 -32.74
CA SER A 98 -2.19 7.75 -33.76
C SER A 98 -1.72 7.40 -35.18
N TYR A 99 -0.42 7.57 -35.47
CA TYR A 99 0.19 7.19 -36.74
C TYR A 99 0.07 5.69 -37.01
N ILE A 100 0.44 4.84 -36.05
CA ILE A 100 0.34 3.38 -36.21
C ILE A 100 -1.12 2.95 -36.40
N THR A 101 -2.04 3.54 -35.63
CA THR A 101 -3.49 3.30 -35.77
C THR A 101 -4.01 3.70 -37.14
N SER A 102 -3.52 4.81 -37.72
CA SER A 102 -3.88 5.23 -39.08
C SER A 102 -3.35 4.30 -40.17
N CYS A 103 -2.23 3.61 -39.93
CA CYS A 103 -1.64 2.64 -40.86
C CYS A 103 -2.35 1.28 -40.81
N LEU A 104 -2.89 0.88 -39.65
CA LEU A 104 -3.57 -0.41 -39.45
C LEU A 104 -4.97 -0.26 -38.80
N PRO A 105 -5.89 0.55 -39.39
CA PRO A 105 -7.17 0.89 -38.76
C PRO A 105 -8.14 -0.30 -38.64
N LYS A 106 -7.90 -1.37 -39.40
CA LYS A 106 -8.69 -2.62 -39.34
C LYS A 106 -8.30 -3.50 -38.15
N TYR A 107 -7.05 -3.41 -37.69
CA TYR A 107 -6.44 -4.38 -36.78
C TYR A 107 -6.27 -3.86 -35.35
N ILE A 108 -6.11 -2.54 -35.21
CA ILE A 108 -5.96 -1.88 -33.90
C ILE A 108 -7.31 -1.36 -33.45
N GLN A 109 -7.77 -1.86 -32.29
CA GLN A 109 -9.05 -1.46 -31.71
C GLN A 109 -8.91 -0.13 -30.95
N GLN A 110 -7.86 -0.01 -30.15
CA GLN A 110 -7.53 1.20 -29.38
C GLN A 110 -6.04 1.22 -29.02
N PHE A 111 -5.54 2.38 -28.60
CA PHE A 111 -4.21 2.52 -28.02
C PHE A 111 -4.27 3.37 -26.75
N SER A 112 -3.31 3.15 -25.85
CA SER A 112 -3.17 3.89 -24.60
C SER A 112 -1.71 4.23 -24.36
N VAL A 113 -1.45 5.40 -23.80
CA VAL A 113 -0.11 5.83 -23.37
C VAL A 113 -0.15 6.04 -21.87
N TYR A 114 0.66 5.29 -21.13
CA TYR A 114 0.74 5.38 -19.67
C TYR A 114 2.20 5.33 -19.24
N LYS A 115 2.64 6.27 -18.39
CA LYS A 115 4.02 6.37 -17.87
C LYS A 115 5.10 6.22 -18.97
N ASP A 116 4.94 6.97 -20.08
CA ASP A 116 5.84 6.95 -21.24
C ASP A 116 5.95 5.62 -22.00
N GLU A 117 4.99 4.70 -21.81
CA GLU A 117 4.88 3.47 -22.60
C GLU A 117 3.61 3.46 -23.47
N LEU A 118 3.78 3.19 -24.76
CA LEU A 118 2.67 3.02 -25.71
C LEU A 118 2.19 1.56 -25.70
N THR A 119 0.87 1.38 -25.53
CA THR A 119 0.20 0.08 -25.56
C THR A 119 -0.86 0.05 -26.66
N LEU A 120 -0.79 -0.95 -27.54
CA LEU A 120 -1.77 -1.19 -28.60
C LEU A 120 -2.67 -2.37 -28.21
N TYR A 121 -3.98 -2.20 -28.37
CA TYR A 121 -4.97 -3.26 -28.14
C TYR A 121 -5.47 -3.78 -29.48
N ILE A 122 -5.33 -5.09 -29.69
CA ILE A 122 -5.62 -5.74 -30.95
C ILE A 122 -6.48 -7.00 -30.78
N HIS A 123 -7.25 -7.31 -31.81
CA HIS A 123 -7.98 -8.57 -31.92
C HIS A 123 -7.01 -9.76 -32.11
N PRO A 124 -7.29 -10.98 -31.64
CA PRO A 124 -6.40 -12.14 -31.80
C PRO A 124 -5.99 -12.45 -33.25
N SER A 125 -6.93 -12.33 -34.19
CA SER A 125 -6.65 -12.51 -35.62
C SER A 125 -5.65 -11.49 -36.19
N ALA A 126 -5.42 -10.38 -35.50
CA ALA A 126 -4.53 -9.30 -35.92
C ALA A 126 -3.07 -9.47 -35.44
N VAL A 127 -2.79 -10.47 -34.59
CA VAL A 127 -1.45 -10.67 -33.97
C VAL A 127 -0.35 -10.74 -35.04
N ILE A 128 -0.49 -11.65 -36.02
CA ILE A 128 0.55 -11.83 -37.06
C ILE A 128 0.71 -10.59 -37.95
N PRO A 129 -0.36 -10.00 -38.53
CA PRO A 129 -0.25 -8.79 -39.35
C PRO A 129 0.38 -7.60 -38.61
N VAL A 130 -0.05 -7.34 -37.37
CA VAL A 130 0.43 -6.20 -36.58
C VAL A 130 1.88 -6.38 -36.17
N LEU A 131 2.26 -7.55 -35.65
CA LEU A 131 3.64 -7.83 -35.25
C LEU A 131 4.59 -7.78 -36.46
N THR A 132 4.17 -8.29 -37.62
CA THR A 132 4.96 -8.23 -38.86
C THR A 132 5.17 -6.78 -39.30
N PHE A 133 4.11 -5.95 -39.27
CA PHE A 133 4.22 -4.53 -39.60
C PHE A 133 5.17 -3.80 -38.65
N LEU A 134 5.04 -4.02 -37.34
CA LEU A 134 5.90 -3.38 -36.34
C LEU A 134 7.38 -3.77 -36.50
N ARG A 135 7.64 -5.03 -36.90
CA ARG A 135 8.99 -5.54 -37.17
C ARG A 135 9.62 -4.93 -38.43
N ASP A 136 8.86 -4.84 -39.52
CA ASP A 136 9.42 -4.58 -40.85
C ASP A 136 9.26 -3.14 -41.33
N HIS A 137 8.26 -2.42 -40.82
CA HIS A 137 8.00 -1.04 -41.23
C HIS A 137 9.16 -0.11 -40.84
N SER A 138 9.59 0.74 -41.77
CA SER A 138 10.81 1.57 -41.66
C SER A 138 10.79 2.53 -40.47
N GLN A 139 9.61 3.00 -40.06
CA GLN A 139 9.39 3.91 -38.93
C GLN A 139 9.16 3.20 -37.58
N CYS A 140 9.10 1.86 -37.55
CA CYS A 140 8.83 1.10 -36.32
C CYS A 140 10.05 0.27 -35.91
N GLN A 141 10.53 -0.60 -36.81
CA GLN A 141 11.75 -1.40 -36.65
C GLN A 141 11.86 -2.12 -35.28
N PHE A 142 10.76 -2.64 -34.76
CA PHE A 142 10.74 -3.45 -33.54
C PHE A 142 11.31 -4.84 -33.84
N LYS A 143 12.64 -4.94 -33.87
CA LYS A 143 13.36 -6.15 -34.28
C LYS A 143 13.48 -7.20 -33.16
N ALA A 144 13.28 -6.83 -31.90
CA ALA A 144 13.38 -7.74 -30.76
C ALA A 144 12.04 -7.86 -30.02
N LEU A 145 11.58 -9.11 -29.85
CA LEU A 145 10.51 -9.47 -28.93
C LEU A 145 11.15 -9.89 -27.62
N MET A 146 10.89 -9.11 -26.56
CA MET A 146 11.55 -9.25 -25.26
C MET A 146 10.92 -10.35 -24.42
N ASP A 147 9.60 -10.36 -24.33
CA ASP A 147 8.79 -11.35 -23.60
C ASP A 147 7.37 -11.45 -24.19
N VAL A 148 6.70 -12.55 -23.84
CA VAL A 148 5.24 -12.73 -24.02
C VAL A 148 4.70 -13.20 -22.68
N SER A 149 3.74 -12.47 -22.13
CA SER A 149 3.16 -12.76 -20.81
C SER A 149 1.65 -12.92 -20.88
N GLY A 150 1.10 -13.85 -20.11
CA GLY A 150 -0.34 -13.98 -19.88
C GLY A 150 -0.79 -13.19 -18.65
N VAL A 151 -2.02 -12.70 -18.67
CA VAL A 151 -2.68 -12.11 -17.50
C VAL A 151 -4.07 -12.69 -17.38
N ASP A 152 -4.42 -13.22 -16.20
CA ASP A 152 -5.72 -13.81 -15.91
C ASP A 152 -6.67 -12.81 -15.25
N PHE A 153 -7.84 -12.60 -15.84
CA PHE A 153 -8.93 -11.78 -15.33
C PHE A 153 -10.23 -12.61 -15.22
N PRO A 154 -10.43 -13.36 -14.11
CA PRO A 154 -11.58 -14.27 -13.95
C PRO A 154 -12.95 -13.61 -14.05
N THR A 155 -13.04 -12.31 -13.80
CA THR A 155 -14.28 -11.53 -13.85
C THR A 155 -14.68 -11.08 -15.26
N ARG A 156 -13.84 -11.31 -16.28
CA ARG A 156 -14.08 -10.88 -17.67
C ARG A 156 -14.53 -12.05 -18.54
N SER A 157 -15.35 -11.77 -19.56
CA SER A 157 -15.78 -12.77 -20.54
C SER A 157 -14.62 -13.32 -21.38
N GLN A 158 -13.68 -12.46 -21.74
CA GLN A 158 -12.40 -12.80 -22.33
C GLN A 158 -11.37 -12.85 -21.19
N ARG A 159 -11.23 -14.04 -20.61
CA ARG A 159 -10.53 -14.29 -19.35
C ARG A 159 -9.05 -13.94 -19.40
N PHE A 160 -8.38 -14.22 -20.51
CA PHE A 160 -6.93 -14.06 -20.64
C PHE A 160 -6.57 -12.84 -21.47
N GLU A 161 -5.54 -12.10 -21.05
CA GLU A 161 -4.81 -11.17 -21.91
C GLU A 161 -3.44 -11.75 -22.23
N VAL A 162 -3.05 -11.75 -23.50
CA VAL A 162 -1.68 -12.05 -23.94
C VAL A 162 -1.00 -10.74 -24.32
N VAL A 163 0.14 -10.47 -23.69
CA VAL A 163 0.88 -9.22 -23.81
C VAL A 163 2.24 -9.51 -24.42
N TYR A 164 2.56 -8.84 -25.53
CA TYR A 164 3.83 -8.90 -26.21
C TYR A 164 4.59 -7.59 -25.95
N HIS A 165 5.83 -7.67 -25.47
CA HIS A 165 6.67 -6.48 -25.32
C HIS A 165 7.79 -6.48 -26.35
N LEU A 166 7.81 -5.39 -27.11
CA LEU A 166 8.69 -5.21 -28.25
C LEU A 166 9.71 -4.12 -27.97
N LEU A 167 10.92 -4.32 -28.47
CA LEU A 167 12.02 -3.37 -28.39
C LEU A 167 12.54 -3.02 -29.79
N SER A 168 12.61 -1.72 -30.07
CA SER A 168 13.27 -1.17 -31.25
C SER A 168 14.63 -0.63 -30.84
N VAL A 169 15.71 -1.33 -31.23
CA VAL A 169 17.09 -0.89 -30.93
C VAL A 169 17.46 0.37 -31.70
N LYS A 170 16.96 0.51 -32.93
CA LYS A 170 17.25 1.67 -33.80
C LYS A 170 16.70 2.97 -33.24
N TYR A 171 15.48 2.91 -32.69
CA TYR A 171 14.78 4.06 -32.13
C TYR A 171 14.85 4.13 -30.60
N ASN A 172 15.51 3.15 -29.96
CA ASN A 172 15.56 2.96 -28.51
C ASN A 172 14.18 3.10 -27.85
N ALA A 173 13.18 2.44 -28.42
CA ALA A 173 11.77 2.57 -28.03
C ALA A 173 11.18 1.22 -27.64
N ARG A 174 10.27 1.23 -26.66
CA ARG A 174 9.51 0.06 -26.21
C ARG A 174 8.05 0.23 -26.59
N LEU A 175 7.42 -0.88 -26.96
CA LEU A 175 6.01 -0.92 -27.34
C LEU A 175 5.37 -2.19 -26.79
N ARG A 176 4.17 -2.06 -26.24
CA ARG A 176 3.39 -3.18 -25.75
C ARG A 176 2.22 -3.45 -26.68
N VAL A 177 1.98 -4.71 -27.02
CA VAL A 177 0.83 -5.13 -27.82
C VAL A 177 0.02 -6.13 -26.98
N LYS A 178 -1.25 -5.82 -26.75
CA LYS A 178 -2.17 -6.63 -25.96
C LYS A 178 -3.24 -7.25 -26.85
N THR A 179 -3.46 -8.53 -26.68
CA THR A 179 -4.61 -9.25 -27.25
C THR A 179 -5.32 -10.05 -26.16
N TYR A 180 -6.51 -10.54 -26.44
CA TYR A 180 -7.37 -11.22 -25.48
C TYR A 180 -7.72 -12.62 -25.95
N ALA A 181 -8.00 -13.52 -25.03
CA ALA A 181 -8.47 -14.86 -25.33
C ALA A 181 -9.42 -15.34 -24.24
N ASP A 182 -10.32 -16.25 -24.59
CA ASP A 182 -11.09 -17.03 -23.65
C ASP A 182 -10.42 -18.40 -23.46
N GLU A 183 -11.04 -19.30 -22.70
CA GLU A 183 -10.49 -20.63 -22.41
C GLU A 183 -10.50 -21.58 -23.61
N MET A 184 -11.33 -21.31 -24.62
CA MET A 184 -11.58 -22.20 -25.75
C MET A 184 -11.01 -21.65 -27.06
N THR A 185 -10.83 -20.34 -27.16
CA THR A 185 -10.47 -19.61 -28.37
C THR A 185 -8.95 -19.54 -28.47
N PRO A 186 -8.36 -20.10 -29.53
CA PRO A 186 -6.92 -20.12 -29.70
C PRO A 186 -6.38 -18.78 -30.22
N VAL A 187 -5.18 -18.41 -29.78
CA VAL A 187 -4.47 -17.21 -30.28
C VAL A 187 -3.48 -17.62 -31.37
N PRO A 188 -3.40 -16.92 -32.52
CA PRO A 188 -2.37 -17.21 -33.52
C PRO A 188 -0.94 -17.04 -32.97
N SER A 189 -0.07 -18.03 -33.20
CA SER A 189 1.32 -18.00 -32.76
C SER A 189 2.14 -16.93 -33.50
N ALA A 190 2.96 -16.17 -32.77
CA ALA A 190 3.90 -15.19 -33.28
C ALA A 190 5.27 -15.78 -33.65
N THR A 191 5.46 -17.10 -33.49
CA THR A 191 6.73 -17.80 -33.79
C THR A 191 7.24 -17.59 -35.21
N ALA A 192 6.34 -17.51 -36.20
CA ALA A 192 6.69 -17.22 -37.59
C ALA A 192 7.25 -15.79 -37.81
N VAL A 193 6.95 -14.87 -36.88
CA VAL A 193 7.41 -13.47 -36.92
C VAL A 193 8.66 -13.28 -36.06
N PHE A 194 8.64 -13.82 -34.84
CA PHE A 194 9.75 -13.76 -33.90
C PHE A 194 10.06 -15.15 -33.37
N ASN A 195 11.26 -15.65 -33.67
CA ASN A 195 11.66 -16.98 -33.20
C ASN A 195 11.72 -17.07 -31.66
N SER A 196 11.96 -15.95 -30.96
CA SER A 196 11.94 -15.89 -29.50
C SER A 196 10.57 -16.15 -28.89
N ALA A 197 9.47 -15.96 -29.65
CA ALA A 197 8.12 -16.24 -29.17
C ALA A 197 7.92 -17.71 -28.81
N ASN A 198 8.73 -18.63 -29.35
CA ASN A 198 8.59 -20.07 -29.11
C ASN A 198 8.65 -20.43 -27.62
N TRP A 199 9.62 -19.86 -26.90
CA TRP A 199 9.78 -20.16 -25.48
C TRP A 199 8.67 -19.53 -24.65
N TYR A 200 8.35 -18.25 -24.93
CA TYR A 200 7.38 -17.51 -24.15
C TYR A 200 5.94 -17.98 -24.38
N GLU A 201 5.56 -18.36 -25.59
CA GLU A 201 4.22 -18.92 -25.85
C GLU A 201 4.04 -20.28 -25.15
N ARG A 202 5.10 -21.09 -25.03
CA ARG A 202 5.08 -22.33 -24.25
C ARG A 202 4.98 -22.08 -22.75
N GLU A 203 5.65 -21.06 -22.25
CA GLU A 203 5.52 -20.62 -20.86
C GLU A 203 4.10 -20.13 -20.56
N VAL A 204 3.51 -19.32 -21.44
CA VAL A 204 2.12 -18.84 -21.29
C VAL A 204 1.12 -20.01 -21.36
N TRP A 205 1.34 -20.98 -22.25
CA TRP A 205 0.56 -22.21 -22.29
C TRP A 205 0.68 -23.02 -21.00
N ASP A 206 1.89 -23.18 -20.47
CA ASP A 206 2.14 -23.97 -19.26
C ASP A 206 1.53 -23.31 -18.01
N MET A 207 1.75 -22.00 -17.86
CA MET A 207 1.36 -21.25 -16.67
C MET A 207 -0.10 -20.77 -16.65
N PHE A 208 -0.65 -20.39 -17.80
CA PHE A 208 -2.00 -19.81 -17.92
C PHE A 208 -2.96 -20.68 -18.75
N GLY A 209 -2.46 -21.60 -19.58
CA GLY A 209 -3.29 -22.47 -20.40
C GLY A 209 -3.90 -21.81 -21.63
N VAL A 210 -3.29 -20.73 -22.12
CA VAL A 210 -3.71 -20.10 -23.39
C VAL A 210 -3.14 -20.89 -24.55
N PHE A 211 -4.02 -21.42 -25.41
CA PHE A 211 -3.61 -22.25 -26.54
C PHE A 211 -3.19 -21.40 -27.75
N PHE A 212 -2.02 -21.69 -28.34
CA PHE A 212 -1.50 -21.00 -29.51
C PHE A 212 -1.63 -21.82 -30.80
N LEU A 213 -2.38 -21.29 -31.79
CA LEU A 213 -2.58 -21.93 -33.09
C LEU A 213 -1.37 -21.74 -33.99
N GLY A 214 -0.85 -22.83 -34.57
CA GLY A 214 0.29 -22.79 -35.50
C GLY A 214 1.66 -22.78 -34.81
N HIS A 215 1.73 -23.00 -33.49
CA HIS A 215 2.98 -23.15 -32.77
C HIS A 215 3.67 -24.48 -33.10
N PRO A 216 5.00 -24.53 -33.35
CA PRO A 216 5.70 -25.74 -33.80
C PRO A 216 5.80 -26.86 -32.74
N ASP A 217 5.90 -26.52 -31.45
CA ASP A 217 5.99 -27.49 -30.34
C ASP A 217 5.43 -26.88 -29.04
N LEU A 218 4.11 -27.04 -28.79
CA LEU A 218 3.45 -26.46 -27.62
C LEU A 218 3.43 -27.41 -26.40
N ARG A 219 4.58 -28.01 -26.08
CA ARG A 219 4.74 -28.80 -24.84
C ARG A 219 5.10 -27.90 -23.65
N ARG A 220 4.62 -28.31 -22.47
CA ARG A 220 4.96 -27.71 -21.17
C ARG A 220 6.47 -27.75 -20.92
N ILE A 221 7.00 -26.74 -20.24
CA ILE A 221 8.45 -26.54 -20.04
C ILE A 221 8.86 -26.19 -18.61
N LEU A 222 7.94 -25.66 -17.82
CA LEU A 222 8.18 -25.22 -16.44
C LEU A 222 7.52 -26.17 -15.43
N THR A 223 6.37 -26.78 -15.76
CA THR A 223 5.71 -27.73 -14.86
C THR A 223 6.29 -29.14 -14.98
N ASP A 224 6.28 -29.86 -13.85
CA ASP A 224 6.74 -31.25 -13.76
C ASP A 224 5.91 -32.21 -14.62
N TYR A 225 6.51 -33.35 -14.96
CA TYR A 225 5.83 -34.41 -15.69
C TYR A 225 4.60 -34.91 -14.93
N GLY A 226 3.42 -34.82 -15.57
CA GLY A 226 2.15 -35.22 -14.97
C GLY A 226 1.48 -34.15 -14.11
N PHE A 227 2.00 -32.91 -14.10
CA PHE A 227 1.34 -31.79 -13.44
C PHE A 227 0.00 -31.47 -14.11
N GLU A 228 -1.07 -31.41 -13.32
CA GLU A 228 -2.42 -31.08 -13.77
C GLU A 228 -2.77 -29.63 -13.38
N GLY A 229 -3.29 -28.86 -14.35
CA GLY A 229 -3.66 -27.46 -14.16
C GLY A 229 -2.60 -26.45 -14.64
N HIS A 230 -2.76 -25.21 -14.20
CA HIS A 230 -2.03 -24.02 -14.67
C HIS A 230 -1.71 -23.08 -13.48
N PRO A 231 -0.47 -23.07 -12.96
CA PRO A 231 -0.12 -22.46 -11.68
C PRO A 231 -0.42 -20.96 -11.54
N LEU A 232 -0.33 -20.18 -12.62
CA LEU A 232 -0.51 -18.73 -12.56
C LEU A 232 -1.95 -18.27 -12.83
N ARG A 233 -2.91 -19.21 -12.92
CA ARG A 233 -4.32 -18.85 -12.91
C ARG A 233 -4.75 -18.42 -11.51
N LYS A 234 -5.61 -17.41 -11.43
CA LYS A 234 -6.10 -16.86 -10.15
C LYS A 234 -7.07 -17.79 -9.41
N ASP A 235 -7.62 -18.80 -10.09
CA ASP A 235 -8.43 -19.88 -9.53
C ASP A 235 -7.61 -21.15 -9.24
N PHE A 236 -6.29 -21.13 -9.42
CA PHE A 236 -5.45 -22.27 -9.12
C PHE A 236 -5.46 -22.54 -7.61
N PRO A 237 -5.75 -23.78 -7.16
CA PRO A 237 -5.86 -24.08 -5.74
C PRO A 237 -4.50 -23.91 -5.04
N LEU A 238 -4.48 -23.11 -3.97
CA LEU A 238 -3.28 -22.89 -3.14
C LEU A 238 -2.88 -24.14 -2.34
N THR A 239 -3.80 -25.11 -2.22
CA THR A 239 -3.56 -26.41 -1.60
C THR A 239 -3.71 -27.52 -2.64
N GLY A 240 -2.64 -28.26 -2.91
CA GLY A 240 -2.69 -29.44 -3.77
C GLY A 240 -3.49 -30.58 -3.14
N TYR A 241 -3.89 -31.55 -3.96
CA TYR A 241 -4.60 -32.76 -3.48
C TYR A 241 -3.66 -33.88 -3.05
N THR A 242 -2.35 -33.70 -3.24
CA THR A 242 -1.35 -34.76 -3.10
C THR A 242 -0.12 -34.24 -2.36
N GLU A 243 0.31 -34.97 -1.35
CA GLU A 243 1.54 -34.73 -0.61
C GLU A 243 2.68 -35.54 -1.23
N VAL A 244 3.87 -34.93 -1.30
CA VAL A 244 5.08 -35.57 -1.83
C VAL A 244 6.06 -35.75 -0.68
N ARG A 245 6.40 -37.01 -0.35
CA ARG A 245 7.39 -37.34 0.68
C ARG A 245 8.41 -38.34 0.18
N TYR A 246 9.64 -38.27 0.70
CA TYR A 246 10.64 -39.30 0.45
C TYR A 246 10.35 -40.51 1.33
N ASP A 247 10.10 -41.67 0.73
CA ASP A 247 9.91 -42.94 1.42
C ASP A 247 11.27 -43.63 1.53
N GLU A 248 11.80 -43.71 2.75
CA GLU A 248 13.13 -44.25 3.03
C GLU A 248 13.22 -45.76 2.78
N GLU A 249 12.13 -46.51 2.97
CA GLU A 249 12.08 -47.95 2.70
C GLU A 249 12.10 -48.23 1.20
N LYS A 250 11.34 -47.45 0.42
CA LYS A 250 11.29 -47.58 -1.05
C LYS A 250 12.43 -46.83 -1.76
N LYS A 251 13.23 -46.05 -1.02
CA LYS A 251 14.28 -45.16 -1.50
C LYS A 251 13.86 -44.29 -2.69
N ARG A 252 12.59 -43.86 -2.70
CA ARG A 252 12.01 -43.05 -3.78
C ARG A 252 11.03 -42.03 -3.22
N VAL A 253 10.81 -40.98 -4.00
CA VAL A 253 9.74 -40.02 -3.73
C VAL A 253 8.39 -40.70 -4.02
N VAL A 254 7.48 -40.65 -3.05
CA VAL A 254 6.12 -41.20 -3.16
C VAL A 254 5.12 -40.06 -3.04
N THR A 255 4.08 -40.12 -3.87
CA THR A 255 3.01 -39.13 -3.97
C THR A 255 1.74 -39.78 -3.41
N GLU A 256 1.20 -39.25 -2.31
CA GLU A 256 0.04 -39.82 -1.61
C GLU A 256 -1.06 -38.74 -1.44
N PRO A 257 -2.37 -39.10 -1.42
CA PRO A 257 -3.43 -38.13 -1.22
C PRO A 257 -3.24 -37.35 0.09
N LEU A 258 -3.35 -36.02 0.01
CA LEU A 258 -3.11 -35.12 1.14
C LEU A 258 -4.07 -35.43 2.30
N GLN A 259 -3.53 -35.83 3.46
CA GLN A 259 -4.30 -36.01 4.69
C GLN A 259 -4.13 -34.76 5.56
N LEU A 260 -5.05 -33.80 5.40
CA LEU A 260 -5.09 -32.62 6.28
C LEU A 260 -5.45 -33.05 7.72
N SER A 261 -4.60 -32.69 8.69
CA SER A 261 -4.93 -32.80 10.10
C SER A 261 -6.17 -31.95 10.44
N GLN A 262 -6.94 -32.38 11.44
CA GLN A 262 -8.32 -31.92 11.73
C GLN A 262 -8.46 -30.39 11.96
N ALA A 263 -7.36 -29.65 12.13
CA ALA A 263 -7.31 -28.20 12.30
C ALA A 263 -7.53 -27.38 11.00
N PHE A 264 -7.54 -28.00 9.81
CA PHE A 264 -7.77 -27.32 8.52
C PHE A 264 -9.15 -27.59 7.88
N ARG A 265 -10.13 -28.09 8.65
CA ARG A 265 -11.51 -28.23 8.16
C ARG A 265 -12.34 -26.99 8.53
N SER A 266 -12.29 -25.96 7.68
CA SER A 266 -13.41 -25.04 7.52
C SER A 266 -14.06 -25.28 6.17
N PHE A 267 -15.26 -25.87 6.19
CA PHE A 267 -16.12 -25.97 5.02
C PHE A 267 -17.20 -24.90 5.13
N ASP A 268 -17.10 -23.85 4.33
CA ASP A 268 -18.25 -23.00 4.02
C ASP A 268 -19.21 -23.81 3.13
N ASN A 269 -20.18 -24.48 3.78
CA ASN A 269 -21.31 -25.07 3.08
C ASN A 269 -22.29 -23.95 2.68
N ALA A 270 -22.15 -23.43 1.46
CA ALA A 270 -23.25 -22.78 0.77
C ALA A 270 -24.30 -23.84 0.39
N PRO A 271 -25.61 -23.64 0.65
CA PRO A 271 -26.62 -24.62 0.27
C PRO A 271 -26.83 -24.58 -1.25
N SER A 272 -26.40 -25.66 -1.93
CA SER A 272 -26.83 -25.99 -3.29
C SER A 272 -28.33 -26.28 -3.30
N ARG A 273 -29.08 -25.57 -4.14
CA ARG A 273 -30.47 -25.91 -4.44
C ARG A 273 -30.55 -27.26 -5.17
N LEU A 274 -31.64 -27.97 -4.88
CA LEU A 274 -32.16 -29.21 -5.50
C LEU A 274 -31.62 -30.54 -4.97
N SER A 275 -32.39 -31.18 -4.10
CA SER A 275 -33.14 -32.39 -4.48
C SER A 275 -34.16 -32.79 -3.41
N SER A 276 -35.27 -33.30 -3.90
CA SER A 276 -36.50 -33.64 -3.19
C SER A 276 -36.43 -35.05 -2.58
N ILE A 277 -37.26 -35.27 -1.54
CA ILE A 277 -37.81 -36.56 -1.05
C ILE A 277 -36.94 -37.36 -0.06
N SER A 278 -37.31 -37.34 1.22
CA SER A 278 -38.12 -38.40 1.84
C SER A 278 -38.31 -38.13 3.35
N ALA A 279 -39.54 -38.35 3.81
CA ALA A 279 -39.94 -38.22 5.19
C ALA A 279 -39.54 -39.45 6.00
N VAL A 280 -38.92 -39.24 7.18
CA VAL A 280 -39.00 -40.19 8.30
C VAL A 280 -39.15 -39.41 9.60
N ARG A 281 -40.24 -39.72 10.32
CA ARG A 281 -40.57 -39.22 11.66
C ARG A 281 -39.50 -39.65 12.67
N GLY A 282 -39.05 -38.71 13.50
CA GLY A 282 -38.25 -38.99 14.68
C GLY A 282 -38.25 -37.78 15.62
N THR A 283 -39.03 -37.87 16.69
CA THR A 283 -39.12 -36.89 17.78
C THR A 283 -37.78 -36.71 18.50
N SER A 284 -37.27 -35.47 18.58
CA SER A 284 -36.29 -35.11 19.61
C SER A 284 -36.20 -33.58 19.81
N LEU A 285 -36.62 -33.15 21.00
CA LEU A 285 -36.25 -31.96 21.78
C LEU A 285 -35.71 -30.74 21.02
N ALA A 286 -36.55 -29.70 20.96
CA ALA A 286 -36.16 -28.35 20.62
C ALA A 286 -35.01 -27.87 21.53
N ARG A 287 -33.81 -27.72 20.96
CA ARG A 287 -32.77 -26.87 21.54
C ARG A 287 -33.30 -25.45 21.50
N LEU A 288 -33.43 -24.82 22.67
CA LEU A 288 -33.56 -23.36 22.75
C LEU A 288 -32.33 -22.76 22.06
N SER A 289 -32.54 -22.25 20.85
CA SER A 289 -31.61 -21.39 20.14
C SER A 289 -31.54 -20.06 20.90
N THR A 290 -30.59 -19.94 21.83
CA THR A 290 -30.15 -18.63 22.32
C THR A 290 -29.60 -17.86 21.13
N MET A 291 -30.20 -16.72 20.79
CA MET A 291 -29.63 -15.83 19.78
C MET A 291 -28.18 -15.50 20.16
N PRO A 292 -27.23 -15.49 19.20
CA PRO A 292 -25.85 -15.12 19.50
C PRO A 292 -25.82 -13.71 20.10
N GLN A 293 -25.14 -13.57 21.24
CA GLN A 293 -24.99 -12.28 21.91
C GLN A 293 -24.09 -11.38 21.07
N LYS A 294 -24.62 -10.23 20.63
CA LYS A 294 -23.88 -9.26 19.84
C LYS A 294 -22.93 -8.43 20.70
N HIS A 295 -21.79 -8.05 20.14
CA HIS A 295 -20.78 -7.22 20.80
C HIS A 295 -21.18 -5.74 20.79
N LYS A 296 -21.02 -5.08 21.94
CA LYS A 296 -21.17 -3.62 22.09
C LYS A 296 -19.83 -2.91 22.05
N VAL A 297 -19.73 -1.84 21.26
CA VAL A 297 -18.52 -1.03 21.10
C VAL A 297 -18.67 0.30 21.83
N ALA A 298 -17.69 0.64 22.66
CA ALA A 298 -17.58 1.94 23.30
C ALA A 298 -16.21 2.58 23.04
N ILE A 299 -16.22 3.83 22.60
CA ILE A 299 -15.04 4.62 22.25
C ILE A 299 -14.81 5.65 23.35
N MET A 300 -13.73 5.45 24.09
CA MET A 300 -13.25 6.33 25.14
C MET A 300 -12.39 7.43 24.50
N GLY A 301 -13.04 8.48 23.99
CA GLY A 301 -12.37 9.68 23.48
C GLY A 301 -12.98 10.24 22.19
N SER A 302 -13.02 11.57 22.09
CA SER A 302 -13.72 12.30 21.04
C SER A 302 -12.85 13.35 20.34
N GLY A 303 -11.53 13.19 20.40
CA GLY A 303 -10.59 14.07 19.69
C GLY A 303 -10.65 13.87 18.18
N ASN A 304 -9.67 14.42 17.45
CA ASN A 304 -9.60 14.28 15.99
C ASN A 304 -9.56 12.79 15.59
N TRP A 305 -8.60 12.02 16.15
CA TRP A 305 -8.51 10.57 15.90
C TRP A 305 -9.70 9.78 16.46
N GLY A 306 -10.20 10.15 17.65
CA GLY A 306 -11.37 9.50 18.25
C GLY A 306 -12.63 9.62 17.41
N SER A 307 -12.85 10.78 16.78
CA SER A 307 -13.98 11.01 15.87
C SER A 307 -13.82 10.24 14.56
N ALA A 308 -12.60 10.19 14.00
CA ALA A 308 -12.32 9.46 12.76
C ALA A 308 -12.54 7.95 12.94
N ILE A 309 -12.06 7.38 14.06
CA ILE A 309 -12.24 5.96 14.34
C ILE A 309 -13.69 5.63 14.72
N ALA A 310 -14.41 6.55 15.38
CA ALA A 310 -15.84 6.39 15.63
C ALA A 310 -16.66 6.33 14.36
N ARG A 311 -16.31 7.13 13.34
CA ARG A 311 -16.92 7.03 12.01
C ARG A 311 -16.73 5.63 11.40
N ILE A 312 -15.49 5.12 11.41
CA ILE A 312 -15.19 3.78 10.88
C ILE A 312 -15.97 2.70 11.65
N ALA A 313 -15.91 2.74 12.99
CA ALA A 313 -16.62 1.80 13.83
C ALA A 313 -18.13 1.82 13.56
N GLY A 314 -18.75 3.00 13.50
CA GLY A 314 -20.18 3.15 13.21
C GLY A 314 -20.60 2.57 11.85
N ILE A 315 -19.75 2.69 10.82
CA ILE A 315 -20.00 2.10 9.51
C ILE A 315 -19.88 0.56 9.59
N ASN A 316 -18.84 0.06 10.24
CA ASN A 316 -18.50 -1.36 10.22
C ASN A 316 -19.41 -2.21 11.12
N VAL A 317 -19.84 -1.72 12.28
CA VAL A 317 -20.80 -2.48 13.12
C VAL A 317 -22.10 -2.78 12.37
N ARG A 318 -22.53 -1.88 11.47
CA ARG A 318 -23.68 -2.11 10.58
C ARG A 318 -23.40 -3.13 9.49
N ARG A 319 -22.19 -3.12 8.91
CA ARG A 319 -21.76 -4.14 7.94
C ARG A 319 -21.69 -5.53 8.57
N HIS A 320 -21.39 -5.59 9.86
CA HIS A 320 -21.30 -6.82 10.65
C HIS A 320 -22.47 -6.96 11.64
N ALA A 321 -23.69 -6.60 11.22
CA ALA A 321 -24.88 -6.54 12.11
C ALA A 321 -25.28 -7.87 12.77
N SER A 322 -24.78 -9.02 12.29
CA SER A 322 -24.94 -10.31 12.95
C SER A 322 -24.07 -10.48 14.19
N GLU A 323 -22.97 -9.74 14.29
CA GLU A 323 -21.96 -9.86 15.34
C GLU A 323 -21.95 -8.65 16.29
N PHE A 324 -22.35 -7.47 15.82
CA PHE A 324 -22.30 -6.22 16.60
C PHE A 324 -23.68 -5.59 16.79
N GLU A 325 -23.85 -4.96 17.95
CA GLU A 325 -24.94 -4.01 18.15
C GLU A 325 -24.73 -2.79 17.26
N GLU A 326 -25.84 -2.22 16.77
CA GLU A 326 -25.76 -1.10 15.84
C GLU A 326 -25.20 0.16 16.52
N GLU A 327 -25.56 0.40 17.79
CA GLU A 327 -25.14 1.58 18.54
C GLU A 327 -23.65 1.54 18.91
N VAL A 328 -22.89 2.56 18.51
CA VAL A 328 -21.52 2.82 18.96
C VAL A 328 -21.52 4.02 19.90
N ARG A 329 -21.14 3.79 21.16
CA ARG A 329 -21.09 4.86 22.16
C ARG A 329 -19.74 5.55 22.13
N MET A 330 -19.72 6.87 22.09
CA MET A 330 -18.50 7.67 22.11
C MET A 330 -18.50 8.58 23.33
N TYR A 331 -17.57 8.35 24.26
CA TYR A 331 -17.34 9.26 25.39
C TYR A 331 -16.76 10.59 24.87
N VAL A 332 -17.48 11.67 25.16
CA VAL A 332 -17.10 13.04 24.81
C VAL A 332 -16.97 13.83 26.11
N TYR A 333 -15.78 14.36 26.38
CA TYR A 333 -15.62 15.26 27.53
C TYR A 333 -16.50 16.51 27.35
N GLN A 334 -17.28 16.85 28.37
CA GLN A 334 -18.31 17.86 28.23
C GLN A 334 -17.72 19.27 28.13
N GLU A 335 -17.96 19.92 27.00
CA GLU A 335 -17.52 21.28 26.72
C GLU A 335 -18.68 22.10 26.15
N LYS A 336 -18.67 23.41 26.41
CA LYS A 336 -19.57 24.37 25.73
C LYS A 336 -18.91 24.88 24.47
N LEU A 337 -19.64 24.87 23.36
CA LEU A 337 -19.24 25.45 22.09
C LEU A 337 -19.48 26.97 22.10
N ASP A 338 -18.92 27.68 21.11
CA ASP A 338 -19.04 29.14 20.98
C ASP A 338 -20.51 29.61 20.83
N ASP A 339 -21.38 28.75 20.34
CA ASP A 339 -22.83 28.99 20.21
C ASP A 339 -23.64 28.66 21.48
N GLY A 340 -22.96 28.28 22.57
CA GLY A 340 -23.57 27.99 23.87
C GLY A 340 -24.11 26.57 24.05
N ARG A 341 -24.16 25.75 22.99
CA ARG A 341 -24.59 24.34 23.07
C ARG A 341 -23.50 23.49 23.71
N TYR A 342 -23.91 22.39 24.34
CA TYR A 342 -22.94 21.35 24.72
C TYR A 342 -22.48 20.57 23.49
N ILE A 343 -21.20 20.21 23.48
CA ILE A 343 -20.59 19.48 22.37
C ILE A 343 -21.27 18.13 22.10
N THR A 344 -21.73 17.41 23.12
CA THR A 344 -22.50 16.16 22.97
C THR A 344 -23.79 16.37 22.21
N ASP A 345 -24.54 17.41 22.57
CA ASP A 345 -25.84 17.72 21.97
C ASP A 345 -25.65 18.15 20.52
N ALA A 346 -24.61 18.96 20.25
CA ALA A 346 -24.26 19.36 18.89
C ALA A 346 -23.86 18.16 18.02
N ILE A 347 -23.05 17.23 18.53
CA ILE A 347 -22.65 16.02 17.80
C ILE A 347 -23.88 15.15 17.52
N ASN A 348 -24.73 14.88 18.52
CA ASN A 348 -25.90 14.02 18.34
C ASN A 348 -26.97 14.63 17.41
N GLN A 349 -27.06 15.97 17.31
CA GLN A 349 -28.00 16.64 16.41
C GLN A 349 -27.47 16.76 14.97
N THR A 350 -26.18 17.02 14.81
CA THR A 350 -25.58 17.36 13.50
C THR A 350 -24.79 16.21 12.88
N HIS A 351 -24.57 15.15 13.66
CA HIS A 351 -23.69 14.02 13.38
C HIS A 351 -22.30 14.47 12.91
N GLU A 352 -21.74 15.46 13.58
CA GLU A 352 -20.45 16.04 13.24
C GLU A 352 -19.76 16.59 14.49
N ASN A 353 -18.47 16.29 14.64
CA ASN A 353 -17.63 16.91 15.66
C ASN A 353 -16.88 18.11 15.06
N ALA A 354 -17.61 19.21 14.88
CA ALA A 354 -17.09 20.40 14.17
C ALA A 354 -15.83 21.00 14.80
N LYS A 355 -15.62 20.80 16.11
CA LYS A 355 -14.44 21.30 16.83
C LYS A 355 -13.18 20.48 16.51
N TYR A 356 -13.28 19.15 16.52
CA TYR A 356 -12.11 18.27 16.44
C TYR A 356 -11.92 17.59 15.08
N LEU A 357 -12.99 17.44 14.29
CA LEU A 357 -12.97 16.86 12.95
C LEU A 357 -13.98 17.60 12.03
N PRO A 358 -13.70 18.86 11.68
CA PRO A 358 -14.62 19.68 10.88
C PRO A 358 -14.82 19.12 9.47
N GLY A 359 -16.06 19.16 8.98
CA GLY A 359 -16.43 18.78 7.62
C GLY A 359 -16.59 17.27 7.39
N VAL A 360 -16.56 16.45 8.44
CA VAL A 360 -16.73 15.00 8.35
C VAL A 360 -17.97 14.58 9.13
N LYS A 361 -18.91 13.91 8.45
CA LYS A 361 -20.09 13.34 9.09
C LYS A 361 -19.78 12.00 9.76
N LEU A 362 -20.21 11.89 11.02
CA LEU A 362 -20.30 10.64 11.75
C LEU A 362 -21.60 9.92 11.34
N PRO A 363 -21.63 8.58 11.37
CA PRO A 363 -22.88 7.82 11.27
C PRO A 363 -23.84 8.16 12.42
N ASP A 364 -25.14 8.11 12.15
CA ASP A 364 -26.21 8.37 13.12
C ASP A 364 -26.29 7.37 14.28
N ASN A 365 -25.72 6.17 14.10
CA ASN A 365 -25.54 5.19 15.17
C ASN A 365 -24.33 5.47 16.08
N VAL A 366 -23.56 6.55 15.85
CA VAL A 366 -22.51 7.00 16.78
C VAL A 366 -23.10 8.01 17.76
N ILE A 367 -23.22 7.61 19.02
CA ILE A 367 -23.89 8.39 20.07
C ILE A 367 -22.85 9.01 21.01
N ALA A 368 -22.81 10.35 21.05
CA ALA A 368 -21.96 11.12 21.95
C ALA A 368 -22.54 11.13 23.37
N ILE A 369 -21.74 10.68 24.35
CA ILE A 369 -22.14 10.52 25.75
C ILE A 369 -21.15 11.27 26.67
N PRO A 370 -21.63 12.12 27.60
CA PRO A 370 -20.76 12.94 28.45
C PRO A 370 -20.13 12.19 29.63
N SER A 371 -20.66 11.01 29.99
CA SER A 371 -20.15 10.18 31.08
C SER A 371 -19.34 9.01 30.53
N ALA A 372 -18.11 8.85 31.00
CA ALA A 372 -17.27 7.71 30.63
C ALA A 372 -17.91 6.39 31.08
N THR A 373 -18.46 6.36 32.30
CA THR A 373 -19.16 5.17 32.82
C THR A 373 -20.39 4.79 32.03
N GLU A 374 -21.19 5.76 31.57
CA GLU A 374 -22.38 5.49 30.76
C GLU A 374 -22.00 5.00 29.35
N ALA A 375 -20.98 5.61 28.74
CA ALA A 375 -20.47 5.19 27.45
C ALA A 375 -19.95 3.75 27.48
N ALA A 376 -19.22 3.37 28.54
CA ALA A 376 -18.67 2.04 28.72
C ALA A 376 -19.69 0.99 29.21
N ALA A 377 -20.90 1.40 29.62
CA ALA A 377 -21.86 0.52 30.27
C ALA A 377 -22.28 -0.65 29.36
N GLY A 378 -21.91 -1.87 29.78
CA GLY A 378 -22.22 -3.10 29.05
C GLY A 378 -21.44 -3.30 27.76
N ALA A 379 -20.41 -2.50 27.49
CA ALA A 379 -19.54 -2.65 26.32
C ALA A 379 -18.69 -3.93 26.42
N ASP A 380 -18.60 -4.66 25.31
CA ASP A 380 -17.69 -5.80 25.13
C ASP A 380 -16.30 -5.33 24.69
N LEU A 381 -16.26 -4.24 23.93
CA LEU A 381 -15.06 -3.68 23.32
C LEU A 381 -14.90 -2.22 23.73
N LEU A 382 -13.80 -1.92 24.42
CA LEU A 382 -13.45 -0.59 24.91
C LEU A 382 -12.28 -0.02 24.11
N VAL A 383 -12.49 1.09 23.42
CA VAL A 383 -11.49 1.72 22.56
C VAL A 383 -10.93 2.97 23.21
N PHE A 384 -9.71 2.92 23.73
CA PHE A 384 -9.06 4.05 24.40
C PHE A 384 -8.31 4.94 23.41
N VAL A 385 -8.85 6.14 23.20
CA VAL A 385 -8.35 7.14 22.24
C VAL A 385 -8.44 8.56 22.83
N ILE A 386 -7.98 8.70 24.06
CA ILE A 386 -7.82 9.98 24.76
C ILE A 386 -6.35 10.38 24.89
N PRO A 387 -6.05 11.68 25.04
CA PRO A 387 -4.72 12.13 25.43
C PRO A 387 -4.23 11.42 26.71
N HIS A 388 -2.96 11.03 26.72
CA HIS A 388 -2.40 10.14 27.74
C HIS A 388 -2.59 10.64 29.18
N GLN A 389 -2.57 11.96 29.39
CA GLN A 389 -2.67 12.57 30.72
C GLN A 389 -4.03 12.30 31.40
N PHE A 390 -5.05 11.95 30.62
CA PHE A 390 -6.40 11.68 31.13
C PHE A 390 -6.66 10.19 31.40
N ILE A 391 -5.79 9.29 30.91
CA ILE A 391 -5.99 7.83 31.03
C ILE A 391 -6.15 7.37 32.47
N PRO A 392 -5.26 7.72 33.42
CA PRO A 392 -5.40 7.25 34.79
C PRO A 392 -6.68 7.74 35.45
N SER A 393 -7.21 8.90 35.06
CA SER A 393 -8.46 9.43 35.60
C SER A 393 -9.67 8.66 35.08
N VAL A 394 -9.75 8.49 33.75
CA VAL A 394 -10.86 7.76 33.12
C VAL A 394 -10.87 6.29 33.55
N CYS A 395 -9.71 5.63 33.59
CA CYS A 395 -9.65 4.24 34.04
C CYS A 395 -10.07 4.08 35.51
N ARG A 396 -9.74 5.03 36.40
CA ARG A 396 -10.22 5.03 37.78
C ARG A 396 -11.74 5.21 37.88
N GLU A 397 -12.34 6.03 37.02
CA GLU A 397 -13.79 6.21 36.96
C GLU A 397 -14.52 4.92 36.54
N LEU A 398 -13.93 4.18 35.59
CA LEU A 398 -14.43 2.93 35.04
C LEU A 398 -14.16 1.70 35.90
N LYS A 399 -13.21 1.77 36.84
CA LYS A 399 -12.80 0.63 37.67
C LYS A 399 -14.00 0.01 38.39
N GLY A 400 -14.19 -1.30 38.18
CA GLY A 400 -15.30 -2.06 38.75
C GLY A 400 -16.68 -1.81 38.10
N LYS A 401 -16.74 -1.06 36.99
CA LYS A 401 -18.00 -0.72 36.28
C LYS A 401 -18.02 -1.20 34.83
N ILE A 402 -16.96 -1.85 34.35
CA ILE A 402 -16.91 -2.46 33.01
C ILE A 402 -17.55 -3.86 33.02
N LYS A 403 -18.00 -4.32 31.85
CA LYS A 403 -18.54 -5.68 31.70
C LYS A 403 -17.45 -6.71 32.00
N PRO A 404 -17.72 -7.75 32.82
CA PRO A 404 -16.78 -8.86 32.99
C PRO A 404 -16.47 -9.52 31.64
N GLY A 405 -15.18 -9.72 31.35
CA GLY A 405 -14.73 -10.27 30.07
C GLY A 405 -14.70 -9.27 28.90
N ALA A 406 -14.90 -7.97 29.15
CA ALA A 406 -14.65 -6.93 28.15
C ALA A 406 -13.17 -6.94 27.72
N HIS A 407 -12.90 -6.57 26.47
CA HIS A 407 -11.55 -6.38 25.94
C HIS A 407 -11.33 -4.91 25.63
N ALA A 408 -10.13 -4.42 25.88
CA ALA A 408 -9.73 -3.05 25.59
C ALA A 408 -8.76 -2.99 24.40
N ILE A 409 -8.70 -1.85 23.73
CA ILE A 409 -7.64 -1.51 22.78
C ILE A 409 -7.18 -0.08 22.99
N SER A 410 -5.87 0.13 23.12
CA SER A 410 -5.25 1.44 23.26
C SER A 410 -4.76 1.98 21.92
N MET A 411 -5.17 3.18 21.56
CA MET A 411 -4.68 3.90 20.36
C MET A 411 -3.74 5.06 20.72
N ILE A 412 -3.11 4.97 21.90
CA ILE A 412 -2.39 6.07 22.53
C ILE A 412 -0.91 5.95 22.18
N LYS A 413 -0.39 6.99 21.51
CA LYS A 413 1.01 7.05 21.09
C LYS A 413 1.84 7.76 22.16
N GLY A 414 2.44 6.99 23.07
CA GLY A 414 3.27 7.49 24.16
C GLY A 414 3.62 6.39 25.17
N VAL A 415 4.46 6.74 26.13
CA VAL A 415 4.85 5.89 27.26
C VAL A 415 4.65 6.65 28.56
N GLU A 416 4.49 5.92 29.67
CA GLU A 416 4.52 6.50 31.01
C GLU A 416 5.88 6.19 31.62
N VAL A 417 6.62 7.22 32.04
CA VAL A 417 7.84 7.06 32.84
C VAL A 417 7.60 7.59 34.25
N LYS A 418 7.77 6.71 35.24
CA LYS A 418 7.60 7.03 36.68
C LYS A 418 8.63 6.29 37.49
N ASP A 419 9.29 7.00 38.41
CA ASP A 419 10.30 6.44 39.32
C ASP A 419 11.41 5.66 38.61
N GLY A 420 11.76 6.11 37.40
CA GLY A 420 12.74 5.46 36.54
C GLY A 420 12.22 4.22 35.83
N ASP A 421 10.97 3.80 36.00
CA ASP A 421 10.36 2.70 35.25
C ASP A 421 9.55 3.21 34.04
N ILE A 422 9.41 2.37 33.01
CA ILE A 422 8.69 2.70 31.77
C ILE A 422 7.55 1.71 31.55
N ARG A 423 6.37 2.23 31.21
CA ARG A 423 5.19 1.41 30.91
C ARG A 423 4.49 1.89 29.66
N ILE A 424 3.90 0.96 28.91
CA ILE A 424 3.01 1.29 27.80
C ILE A 424 1.58 1.48 28.32
N PHE A 425 0.78 2.30 27.64
CA PHE A 425 -0.58 2.58 28.12
C PHE A 425 -1.52 1.38 28.07
N ALA A 426 -1.24 0.36 27.25
CA ALA A 426 -2.01 -0.88 27.29
C ALA A 426 -1.86 -1.59 28.65
N ASP A 427 -0.63 -1.70 29.17
CA ASP A 427 -0.37 -2.26 30.52
C ASP A 427 -1.05 -1.42 31.60
N VAL A 428 -0.98 -0.09 31.51
CA VAL A 428 -1.62 0.82 32.47
C VAL A 428 -3.14 0.63 32.50
N ILE A 429 -3.77 0.42 31.34
CA ILE A 429 -5.22 0.16 31.23
C ILE A 429 -5.55 -1.21 31.82
N GLU A 430 -4.77 -2.24 31.47
CA GLU A 430 -4.89 -3.61 32.01
C GLU A 430 -4.82 -3.62 33.54
N ASP A 431 -3.80 -2.98 34.13
CA ASP A 431 -3.59 -2.91 35.57
C ASP A 431 -4.76 -2.27 36.33
N ILE A 432 -5.33 -1.20 35.77
CA ILE A 432 -6.38 -0.43 36.45
C ILE A 432 -7.76 -1.11 36.29
N LEU A 433 -8.05 -1.64 35.10
CA LEU A 433 -9.37 -2.16 34.75
C LEU A 433 -9.51 -3.68 34.93
N GLY A 434 -8.41 -4.42 34.91
CA GLY A 434 -8.41 -5.88 35.01
C GLY A 434 -8.93 -6.59 33.75
N CYS A 435 -8.88 -5.94 32.58
CA CYS A 435 -9.24 -6.53 31.30
C CYS A 435 -8.05 -6.49 30.33
N LYS A 436 -7.93 -7.51 29.46
CA LYS A 436 -6.88 -7.55 28.43
C LYS A 436 -6.96 -6.32 27.52
N CYS A 437 -5.82 -5.76 27.17
CA CYS A 437 -5.70 -4.56 26.35
C CYS A 437 -4.76 -4.79 25.16
N SER A 438 -5.33 -4.73 23.97
CA SER A 438 -4.59 -4.66 22.70
C SER A 438 -4.05 -3.24 22.46
N ALA A 439 -3.20 -3.06 21.46
CA ALA A 439 -2.75 -1.74 21.00
C ALA A 439 -3.04 -1.56 19.50
N LEU A 440 -3.32 -0.34 19.05
CA LEU A 440 -3.43 0.01 17.65
C LEU A 440 -2.51 1.19 17.34
N SER A 441 -1.59 1.00 16.39
CA SER A 441 -0.73 2.05 15.86
C SER A 441 -0.48 1.85 14.37
N GLY A 442 -0.06 2.91 13.67
CA GLY A 442 0.10 2.90 12.23
C GLY A 442 0.28 4.28 11.62
N ALA A 443 0.57 4.31 10.32
CA ALA A 443 0.68 5.52 9.51
C ALA A 443 -0.69 6.13 9.19
N ASN A 444 -1.36 6.68 10.20
CA ASN A 444 -2.80 6.98 10.15
C ASN A 444 -3.12 8.45 10.50
N ILE A 445 -2.84 9.38 9.58
CA ILE A 445 -3.22 10.78 9.75
C ILE A 445 -4.75 10.88 9.78
N ALA A 446 -5.30 11.31 10.92
CA ALA A 446 -6.73 11.28 11.20
C ALA A 446 -7.62 11.93 10.12
N ASN A 447 -7.21 13.09 9.60
CA ASN A 447 -7.96 13.79 8.55
C ASN A 447 -7.95 13.05 7.20
N GLU A 448 -6.93 12.24 6.92
CA GLU A 448 -6.84 11.45 5.68
C GLU A 448 -7.72 10.21 5.79
N VAL A 449 -7.64 9.52 6.93
CA VAL A 449 -8.50 8.38 7.26
C VAL A 449 -9.98 8.79 7.26
N ALA A 450 -10.31 9.94 7.82
CA ALA A 450 -11.67 10.46 7.85
C ALA A 450 -12.24 10.82 6.46
N ARG A 451 -11.36 11.02 5.46
CA ARG A 451 -11.72 11.27 4.05
C ARG A 451 -11.65 10.01 3.19
N ASP A 452 -11.56 8.84 3.82
CA ASP A 452 -11.43 7.54 3.16
C ASP A 452 -10.22 7.46 2.22
N LEU A 453 -9.14 8.19 2.50
CA LEU A 453 -7.87 8.00 1.80
C LEU A 453 -7.20 6.72 2.28
N PHE A 454 -6.57 6.01 1.35
CA PHE A 454 -5.92 4.74 1.64
C PHE A 454 -4.83 4.90 2.71
N SER A 455 -4.90 4.06 3.74
CA SER A 455 -3.89 3.92 4.77
C SER A 455 -3.98 2.55 5.44
N GLU A 456 -2.95 2.23 6.20
CA GLU A 456 -2.82 0.94 6.89
C GLU A 456 -2.53 1.18 8.37
N THR A 457 -2.94 0.24 9.20
CA THR A 457 -2.66 0.24 10.64
C THR A 457 -2.39 -1.18 11.12
N THR A 458 -1.85 -1.29 12.33
CA THR A 458 -1.54 -2.57 12.95
C THR A 458 -2.16 -2.65 14.34
N ILE A 459 -2.81 -3.77 14.64
CA ILE A 459 -3.26 -4.13 15.97
C ILE A 459 -2.27 -5.13 16.57
N GLY A 460 -1.65 -4.74 17.68
CA GLY A 460 -0.90 -5.61 18.56
C GLY A 460 -1.84 -6.28 19.56
N TYR A 461 -1.84 -7.60 19.68
CA TYR A 461 -2.65 -8.35 20.63
C TYR A 461 -1.81 -9.23 21.56
N ARG A 462 -2.38 -9.62 22.71
CA ARG A 462 -1.73 -10.47 23.71
C ARG A 462 -1.80 -11.95 23.31
N GLU A 463 -0.87 -12.75 23.81
CA GLU A 463 -0.92 -14.20 23.63
C GLU A 463 -2.29 -14.77 24.04
N GLY A 464 -2.84 -15.63 23.19
CA GLY A 464 -4.15 -16.25 23.38
C GLY A 464 -5.35 -15.30 23.25
N ASP A 465 -5.18 -14.09 22.68
CA ASP A 465 -6.25 -13.09 22.52
C ASP A 465 -6.61 -12.77 21.05
N LEU A 466 -6.22 -13.65 20.13
CA LEU A 466 -6.44 -13.47 18.69
C LEU A 466 -7.93 -13.25 18.34
N ALA A 467 -8.86 -13.96 18.98
CA ALA A 467 -10.29 -13.80 18.72
C ALA A 467 -10.82 -12.39 19.04
N ALA A 468 -10.33 -11.78 20.14
CA ALA A 468 -10.66 -10.39 20.46
C ALA A 468 -10.02 -9.43 19.44
N ALA A 469 -8.79 -9.71 19.02
CA ALA A 469 -8.09 -8.92 17.99
C ALA A 469 -8.79 -8.96 16.63
N GLU A 470 -9.26 -10.13 16.18
CA GLU A 470 -10.08 -10.28 14.97
C GLU A 470 -11.42 -9.53 15.10
N THR A 471 -12.00 -9.53 16.30
CA THR A 471 -13.22 -8.75 16.56
C THR A 471 -12.94 -7.25 16.43
N PHE A 472 -11.84 -6.73 17.01
CA PHE A 472 -11.40 -5.34 16.78
C PHE A 472 -11.07 -5.07 15.31
N GLN A 473 -10.46 -6.04 14.61
CA GLN A 473 -10.17 -5.93 13.18
C GLN A 473 -11.45 -5.69 12.38
N LYS A 474 -12.54 -6.43 12.65
CA LYS A 474 -13.85 -6.20 12.01
C LYS A 474 -14.45 -4.83 12.32
N VAL A 475 -14.21 -4.28 13.52
CA VAL A 475 -14.67 -2.93 13.87
C VAL A 475 -13.95 -1.87 13.03
N PHE A 476 -12.68 -2.08 12.67
CA PHE A 476 -11.86 -1.04 12.04
C PHE A 476 -11.50 -1.26 10.57
N ASP A 477 -11.43 -2.49 10.05
CA ASP A 477 -10.99 -2.75 8.68
C ASP A 477 -11.98 -2.19 7.66
N THR A 478 -11.44 -1.50 6.67
CA THR A 478 -12.20 -1.04 5.50
C THR A 478 -11.35 -1.21 4.24
N PRO A 479 -11.93 -1.09 3.03
CA PRO A 479 -11.14 -1.08 1.80
C PRO A 479 -10.01 -0.04 1.78
N ASN A 480 -10.18 1.10 2.46
CA ASN A 480 -9.21 2.20 2.48
C ASN A 480 -8.48 2.36 3.84
N PHE A 481 -8.80 1.54 4.83
CA PHE A 481 -8.14 1.52 6.13
C PHE A 481 -7.88 0.07 6.51
N LYS A 482 -6.74 -0.45 6.05
CA LYS A 482 -6.40 -1.87 6.20
C LYS A 482 -5.76 -2.15 7.55
N VAL A 483 -6.26 -3.15 8.25
CA VAL A 483 -5.85 -3.48 9.62
C VAL A 483 -5.08 -4.80 9.63
N GLY A 484 -3.77 -4.74 9.86
CA GLY A 484 -2.93 -5.92 10.11
C GLY A 484 -2.98 -6.34 11.58
N LEU A 485 -2.78 -7.63 11.85
CA LEU A 485 -2.73 -8.19 13.19
C LEU A 485 -1.32 -8.72 13.48
N ILE A 486 -0.82 -8.50 14.69
CA ILE A 486 0.41 -9.09 15.19
C ILE A 486 0.29 -9.37 16.69
N GLU A 487 0.79 -10.51 17.14
CA GLU A 487 0.85 -10.82 18.57
C GLU A 487 2.07 -10.12 19.19
N ASP A 488 1.99 -8.80 19.33
CA ASP A 488 3.02 -7.95 19.93
C ASP A 488 2.44 -6.58 20.34
N VAL A 489 1.84 -6.51 21.53
CA VAL A 489 1.28 -5.24 22.08
C VAL A 489 2.39 -4.23 22.40
N ALA A 490 3.52 -4.70 22.93
CA ALA A 490 4.62 -3.87 23.36
C ALA A 490 5.29 -3.18 22.17
N GLY A 491 5.67 -3.93 21.15
CA GLY A 491 6.28 -3.41 19.93
C GLY A 491 5.37 -2.41 19.22
N VAL A 492 4.07 -2.71 19.07
CA VAL A 492 3.12 -1.78 18.41
C VAL A 492 2.98 -0.46 19.18
N SER A 493 2.93 -0.52 20.52
CA SER A 493 2.83 0.65 21.38
C SER A 493 4.10 1.51 21.33
N LEU A 494 5.27 0.86 21.46
CA LEU A 494 6.57 1.52 21.49
C LEU A 494 6.94 2.12 20.14
N ALA A 495 6.63 1.42 19.04
CA ALA A 495 6.84 1.95 17.71
C ALA A 495 6.11 3.29 17.51
N GLY A 496 4.84 3.36 17.94
CA GLY A 496 4.04 4.59 17.89
C GLY A 496 4.57 5.73 18.77
N ALA A 497 5.15 5.40 19.93
CA ALA A 497 5.71 6.37 20.86
C ALA A 497 7.07 6.92 20.39
N LEU A 498 8.03 6.02 20.16
CA LEU A 498 9.44 6.34 19.91
C LEU A 498 9.65 7.01 18.54
N LYS A 499 8.82 6.72 17.53
CA LYS A 499 8.91 7.36 16.21
C LYS A 499 8.81 8.89 16.27
N ASN A 500 8.10 9.44 17.26
CA ASN A 500 8.00 10.89 17.46
C ASN A 500 9.34 11.51 17.87
N VAL A 501 10.19 10.77 18.57
CA VAL A 501 11.56 11.18 18.92
C VAL A 501 12.41 11.22 17.66
N VAL A 502 12.40 10.15 16.85
CA VAL A 502 13.14 10.10 15.58
C VAL A 502 12.70 11.20 14.59
N ALA A 503 11.40 11.54 14.57
CA ALA A 503 10.88 12.62 13.74
C ALA A 503 11.45 14.00 14.10
N ILE A 504 11.90 14.22 15.34
CA ILE A 504 12.61 15.45 15.74
C ILE A 504 13.95 15.53 15.02
N ALA A 505 14.72 14.43 15.02
CA ALA A 505 15.99 14.39 14.30
C ALA A 505 15.80 14.58 12.78
N ALA A 506 14.75 14.01 12.18
CA ALA A 506 14.40 14.29 10.79
C ALA A 506 14.13 15.79 10.57
N GLY A 507 13.40 16.45 11.47
CA GLY A 507 13.22 17.90 11.43
C GLY A 507 14.51 18.69 11.60
N PHE A 508 15.46 18.23 12.43
CA PHE A 508 16.78 18.84 12.51
C PHE A 508 17.52 18.76 11.17
N THR A 509 17.49 17.62 10.49
CA THR A 509 18.10 17.47 9.16
C THR A 509 17.48 18.40 8.11
N ASP A 510 16.16 18.59 8.16
CA ASP A 510 15.45 19.54 7.30
C ASP A 510 15.84 20.99 7.59
N GLY A 511 15.92 21.34 8.87
CA GLY A 511 16.30 22.68 9.31
C GLY A 511 17.73 23.05 8.91
N LEU A 512 18.64 22.07 8.91
CA LEU A 512 20.03 22.22 8.51
C LEU A 512 20.25 22.16 6.98
N GLY A 513 19.24 21.75 6.21
CA GLY A 513 19.35 21.62 4.76
C GLY A 513 20.25 20.47 4.30
N TRP A 514 20.36 19.38 5.07
CA TRP A 514 21.24 18.25 4.75
C TRP A 514 20.72 17.30 3.66
N GLY A 515 19.48 17.50 3.21
CA GLY A 515 18.85 16.73 2.13
C GLY A 515 18.42 15.31 2.52
N ASP A 516 17.89 14.59 1.53
CA ASP A 516 17.17 13.33 1.77
C ASP A 516 18.09 12.18 2.22
N ASN A 517 19.37 12.16 1.81
CA ASN A 517 20.31 11.13 2.24
C ASN A 517 20.55 11.16 3.75
N ALA A 518 20.73 12.35 4.32
CA ALA A 518 20.92 12.51 5.77
C ALA A 518 19.65 12.16 6.54
N LYS A 519 18.48 12.57 6.02
CA LYS A 519 17.19 12.21 6.60
C LYS A 519 16.97 10.69 6.60
N ALA A 520 17.26 10.02 5.49
CA ALA A 520 17.17 8.56 5.38
C ALA A 520 18.12 7.85 6.37
N ALA A 521 19.34 8.36 6.55
CA ALA A 521 20.29 7.81 7.53
C ALA A 521 19.75 7.95 8.97
N VAL A 522 19.24 9.12 9.34
CA VAL A 522 18.61 9.35 10.65
C VAL A 522 17.41 8.46 10.88
N MET A 523 16.56 8.28 9.87
CA MET A 523 15.40 7.38 9.95
C MET A 523 15.82 5.93 10.14
N ARG A 524 16.82 5.45 9.39
CA ARG A 524 17.36 4.09 9.54
C ARG A 524 17.93 3.87 10.94
N ILE A 525 18.78 4.78 11.42
CA ILE A 525 19.41 4.67 12.75
C ILE A 525 18.32 4.71 13.84
N GLY A 526 17.35 5.62 13.71
CA GLY A 526 16.23 5.71 14.63
C GLY A 526 15.37 4.46 14.64
N LEU A 527 15.09 3.85 13.48
CA LEU A 527 14.36 2.57 13.44
C LEU A 527 15.10 1.46 14.20
N LEU A 528 16.43 1.40 14.07
CA LEU A 528 17.25 0.42 14.77
C LEU A 528 17.28 0.67 16.29
N GLU A 529 17.41 1.93 16.73
CA GLU A 529 17.32 2.27 18.15
C GLU A 529 15.93 2.00 18.74
N MET A 530 14.87 2.29 17.98
CA MET A 530 13.49 1.95 18.39
C MET A 530 13.31 0.46 18.61
N LYS A 531 13.78 -0.36 17.66
CA LYS A 531 13.73 -1.81 17.74
C LYS A 531 14.56 -2.30 18.94
N HIS A 532 15.82 -1.87 19.04
CA HIS A 532 16.74 -2.30 20.09
C HIS A 532 16.23 -1.94 21.49
N PHE A 533 15.73 -0.71 21.66
CA PHE A 533 15.12 -0.24 22.91
C PHE A 533 13.95 -1.14 23.33
N SER A 534 13.10 -1.50 22.36
CA SER A 534 11.91 -2.29 22.65
C SER A 534 12.28 -3.73 23.00
N GLU A 535 13.22 -4.35 22.29
CA GLU A 535 13.74 -5.70 22.61
C GLU A 535 14.48 -5.76 23.95
N GLU A 536 15.20 -4.70 24.33
CA GLU A 536 15.99 -4.68 25.56
C GLU A 536 15.12 -4.50 26.81
N PHE A 537 14.06 -3.69 26.74
CA PHE A 537 13.30 -3.26 27.93
C PHE A 537 11.90 -3.84 28.03
N PHE A 538 11.40 -4.55 27.01
CA PHE A 538 10.06 -5.14 27.03
C PHE A 538 10.08 -6.59 26.56
N GLU A 539 9.31 -7.43 27.24
CA GLU A 539 9.15 -8.84 26.88
C GLU A 539 8.16 -9.03 25.72
N GLY A 540 8.37 -10.07 24.92
CA GLY A 540 7.46 -10.46 23.83
C GLY A 540 7.51 -9.57 22.58
N VAL A 541 8.45 -8.61 22.53
CA VAL A 541 8.64 -7.74 21.36
C VAL A 541 9.16 -8.53 20.17
N LYS A 542 8.53 -8.34 19.00
CA LYS A 542 8.88 -8.97 17.73
C LYS A 542 9.61 -7.96 16.82
N PRO A 543 10.82 -8.26 16.33
CA PRO A 543 11.53 -7.41 15.37
C PRO A 543 10.69 -6.98 14.16
N GLU A 544 9.85 -7.89 13.68
CA GLU A 544 8.98 -7.75 12.51
C GLU A 544 7.96 -6.63 12.71
N THR A 545 7.55 -6.35 13.96
CA THR A 545 6.68 -5.22 14.30
C THR A 545 7.26 -3.90 13.79
N PHE A 546 8.58 -3.73 13.83
CA PHE A 546 9.25 -2.50 13.40
C PHE A 546 9.50 -2.46 11.90
N THR A 547 9.79 -3.60 11.27
CA THR A 547 10.25 -3.67 9.87
C THR A 547 9.18 -4.02 8.86
N GLU A 548 8.11 -4.72 9.26
CA GLU A 548 7.12 -5.30 8.36
C GLU A 548 5.71 -4.73 8.57
N THR A 549 5.44 -4.10 9.72
CA THR A 549 4.09 -3.58 10.04
C THR A 549 3.97 -2.07 9.87
N SER A 550 2.73 -1.58 9.71
CA SER A 550 2.44 -0.15 9.60
C SER A 550 2.81 0.61 10.89
N ALA A 551 2.69 -0.02 12.06
CA ALA A 551 3.05 0.60 13.35
C ALA A 551 4.53 1.01 13.42
N GLY A 552 5.41 0.26 12.76
CA GLY A 552 6.84 0.48 12.71
C GLY A 552 7.25 1.46 11.62
N ILE A 553 7.83 0.89 10.55
CA ILE A 553 8.49 1.64 9.48
C ILE A 553 7.56 2.64 8.78
N ALA A 554 6.29 2.30 8.55
CA ALA A 554 5.37 3.19 7.84
C ALA A 554 5.03 4.43 8.68
N ASP A 555 4.68 4.26 9.96
CA ASP A 555 4.37 5.40 10.84
C ASP A 555 5.62 6.27 11.06
N LEU A 556 6.81 5.66 11.14
CA LEU A 556 8.06 6.40 11.19
C LEU A 556 8.26 7.26 9.94
N ILE A 557 8.12 6.68 8.73
CA ILE A 557 8.25 7.40 7.46
C ILE A 557 7.27 8.58 7.40
N THR A 558 5.97 8.33 7.55
CA THR A 558 4.97 9.41 7.41
C THR A 558 5.21 10.54 8.41
N THR A 559 5.68 10.21 9.62
CA THR A 559 5.94 11.22 10.66
C THR A 559 7.21 12.02 10.39
N CYS A 560 8.26 11.39 9.87
CA CYS A 560 9.51 12.05 9.50
C CYS A 560 9.35 12.97 8.28
N PHE A 561 8.32 12.78 7.43
CA PHE A 561 8.03 13.67 6.31
C PHE A 561 6.94 14.71 6.62
N GLY A 562 5.83 14.31 7.26
CA GLY A 562 4.63 15.15 7.44
C GLY A 562 4.30 15.52 8.89
N GLY A 563 5.03 15.01 9.88
CA GLY A 563 4.66 15.13 11.29
C GLY A 563 4.87 16.52 11.90
N ARG A 564 4.07 16.83 12.92
CA ARG A 564 4.20 18.05 13.76
C ARG A 564 5.57 18.12 14.45
N ASN A 565 6.09 16.99 14.93
CA ASN A 565 7.43 16.87 15.53
C ASN A 565 8.52 17.35 14.56
N ARG A 566 8.50 16.85 13.31
CA ARG A 566 9.41 17.27 12.24
C ARG A 566 9.28 18.77 11.96
N LYS A 567 8.06 19.29 11.77
CA LYS A 567 7.79 20.71 11.49
C LYS A 567 8.35 21.64 12.58
N CYS A 568 8.10 21.33 13.86
CA CYS A 568 8.61 22.14 14.96
C CYS A 568 10.13 22.04 15.10
N ALA A 569 10.71 20.85 14.91
CA ALA A 569 12.16 20.67 14.95
C ALA A 569 12.89 21.38 13.80
N GLU A 570 12.30 21.43 12.60
CA GLU A 570 12.81 22.25 11.50
C GLU A 570 12.82 23.75 11.85
N ALA A 571 11.70 24.24 12.41
CA ALA A 571 11.59 25.63 12.84
C ALA A 571 12.56 25.97 13.99
N PHE A 572 12.81 25.01 14.90
CA PHE A 572 13.80 25.14 15.98
C PHE A 572 15.19 25.45 15.42
N VAL A 573 15.66 24.68 14.43
CA VAL A 573 16.95 24.93 13.80
C VAL A 573 16.97 26.28 13.08
N LYS A 574 15.91 26.61 12.33
CA LYS A 574 15.87 27.83 11.49
C LYS A 574 15.76 29.12 12.30
N THR A 575 15.16 29.07 13.49
CA THR A 575 14.83 30.28 14.26
C THR A 575 15.59 30.40 15.58
N GLY A 576 16.12 29.29 16.12
CA GLY A 576 16.72 29.25 17.46
C GLY A 576 15.73 29.45 18.62
N LYS A 577 14.41 29.53 18.34
CA LYS A 577 13.38 29.63 19.37
C LYS A 577 13.27 28.32 20.16
N SER A 578 12.78 28.41 21.40
CA SER A 578 12.49 27.23 22.22
C SER A 578 11.31 26.40 21.67
N PHE A 579 11.28 25.11 21.97
CA PHE A 579 10.16 24.23 21.59
C PHE A 579 8.83 24.69 22.21
N ASP A 580 8.82 25.28 23.41
CA ASP A 580 7.62 25.81 24.05
C ASP A 580 7.02 27.01 23.28
N GLN A 581 7.89 27.87 22.73
CA GLN A 581 7.46 28.98 21.88
C GLN A 581 6.90 28.46 20.55
N LEU A 582 7.61 27.52 19.92
CA LEU A 582 7.21 26.94 18.64
C LEU A 582 5.93 26.10 18.73
N GLU A 583 5.69 25.41 19.85
CA GLU A 583 4.44 24.71 20.13
C GLU A 583 3.26 25.71 20.10
N LYS A 584 3.39 26.84 20.80
CA LYS A 584 2.34 27.87 20.85
C LYS A 584 2.11 28.53 19.49
N GLU A 585 3.18 28.83 18.77
CA GLU A 585 3.12 29.54 17.48
C GLU A 585 2.63 28.66 16.32
N LEU A 586 3.02 27.37 16.28
CA LEU A 586 2.84 26.53 15.09
C LEU A 586 1.71 25.50 15.21
N LEU A 587 1.27 25.17 16.42
CA LEU A 587 0.39 24.02 16.67
C LEU A 587 -1.02 24.38 17.13
N ASN A 588 -1.39 25.67 17.21
CA ASN A 588 -2.75 26.15 17.51
C ASN A 588 -3.39 25.41 18.71
N GLY A 589 -2.64 25.22 19.80
CA GLY A 589 -3.09 24.54 21.01
C GLY A 589 -2.89 23.03 21.06
N GLN A 590 -2.40 22.40 19.98
CA GLN A 590 -2.00 20.99 20.00
C GLN A 590 -0.61 20.81 20.66
N LYS A 591 -0.42 19.69 21.35
CA LYS A 591 0.82 19.38 22.08
C LYS A 591 1.87 18.64 21.25
N LEU A 592 3.14 18.95 21.48
CA LEU A 592 4.30 18.35 20.84
C LEU A 592 4.83 17.16 21.66
N GLN A 593 4.31 15.97 21.36
CA GLN A 593 4.60 14.76 22.15
C GLN A 593 6.07 14.31 22.10
N GLY A 594 6.76 14.47 20.96
CA GLY A 594 8.09 13.89 20.78
C GLY A 594 9.14 14.45 21.73
N ILE A 595 9.02 15.73 22.12
CA ILE A 595 9.98 16.39 23.01
C ILE A 595 9.83 15.86 24.44
N ALA A 596 8.58 15.72 24.90
CA ALA A 596 8.28 15.09 26.20
C ALA A 596 8.79 13.63 26.23
N THR A 597 8.49 12.85 25.19
CA THR A 597 8.96 11.45 25.09
C THR A 597 10.48 11.36 25.06
N ALA A 598 11.18 12.26 24.37
CA ALA A 598 12.66 12.26 24.37
C ALA A 598 13.23 12.48 25.78
N LYS A 599 12.59 13.33 26.59
CA LYS A 599 12.97 13.54 28.00
C LYS A 599 12.68 12.30 28.86
N GLU A 600 11.49 11.72 28.73
CA GLU A 600 11.08 10.51 29.46
C GLU A 600 12.03 9.33 29.18
N ILE A 601 12.37 9.09 27.91
CA ILE A 601 13.31 8.05 27.50
C ILE A 601 14.72 8.33 28.04
N HIS A 602 15.17 9.59 28.02
CA HIS A 602 16.47 9.94 28.58
C HIS A 602 16.54 9.69 30.10
N GLU A 603 15.51 10.07 30.85
CA GLU A 603 15.43 9.83 32.29
C GLU A 603 15.43 8.34 32.62
N PHE A 604 14.66 7.55 31.87
CA PHE A 604 14.61 6.09 31.97
C PHE A 604 15.98 5.43 31.71
N LEU A 605 16.65 5.81 30.61
CA LEU A 605 17.96 5.29 30.25
C LEU A 605 19.05 5.71 31.24
N LYS A 606 18.95 6.94 31.77
CA LYS A 606 19.88 7.47 32.78
C LYS A 606 19.80 6.69 34.08
N ALA A 607 18.59 6.32 34.52
CA ALA A 607 18.39 5.49 35.71
C ALA A 607 19.06 4.10 35.60
N ARG A 608 19.31 3.62 34.37
CA ARG A 608 19.93 2.31 34.08
C ARG A 608 21.39 2.38 33.61
N ASN A 609 21.99 3.56 33.56
CA ASN A 609 23.33 3.78 32.96
C ASN A 609 23.43 3.30 31.50
N LYS A 610 22.35 3.47 30.73
CA LYS A 610 22.20 2.98 29.35
C LYS A 610 22.13 4.07 28.30
N VAL A 611 22.31 5.34 28.69
CA VAL A 611 22.19 6.50 27.78
C VAL A 611 23.17 6.43 26.61
N ASP A 612 24.35 5.84 26.81
CA ASP A 612 25.37 5.73 25.77
C ASP A 612 25.09 4.66 24.71
N ASP A 613 24.19 3.71 25.00
CA ASP A 613 23.79 2.64 24.08
C ASP A 613 22.82 3.17 23.00
N TYR A 614 22.24 4.36 23.20
CA TYR A 614 21.23 5.00 22.33
C TYR A 614 21.69 6.39 21.84
N PRO A 615 22.70 6.44 20.94
CA PRO A 615 23.35 7.68 20.52
C PRO A 615 22.42 8.72 19.89
N LEU A 616 21.46 8.31 19.05
CA LEU A 616 20.48 9.22 18.44
C LEU A 616 19.51 9.78 19.47
N PHE A 617 18.90 8.93 20.32
CA PHE A 617 18.02 9.42 21.39
C PHE A 617 18.75 10.38 22.34
N LYS A 618 19.99 10.04 22.72
CA LYS A 618 20.86 10.90 23.51
C LYS A 618 21.12 12.23 22.80
N ALA A 619 21.48 12.22 21.52
CA ALA A 619 21.78 13.44 20.77
C ALA A 619 20.55 14.36 20.67
N ILE A 620 19.37 13.80 20.40
CA ILE A 620 18.11 14.56 20.34
C ILE A 620 17.83 15.24 21.67
N TYR A 621 17.92 14.50 22.79
CA TYR A 621 17.73 15.07 24.12
C TYR A 621 18.70 16.22 24.39
N LYS A 622 20.00 16.02 24.11
CA LYS A 622 21.02 17.05 24.36
C LYS A 622 20.83 18.30 23.50
N ILE A 623 20.38 18.16 22.27
CA ILE A 623 20.05 19.30 21.40
C ILE A 623 18.83 20.05 21.95
N ALA A 624 17.79 19.31 22.35
CA ALA A 624 16.53 19.91 22.80
C ALA A 624 16.62 20.56 24.19
N TYR A 625 17.45 20.03 25.11
CA TYR A 625 17.46 20.42 26.53
C TYR A 625 18.82 20.89 27.07
N GLU A 626 19.95 20.39 26.55
CA GLU A 626 21.29 20.73 27.06
C GLU A 626 22.05 21.75 26.18
N GLY A 627 21.43 22.24 25.10
CA GLY A 627 22.03 23.23 24.21
C GLY A 627 23.14 22.68 23.32
N LEU A 628 23.19 21.36 23.07
CA LEU A 628 24.11 20.79 22.08
C LEU A 628 23.79 21.39 20.69
N PRO A 629 24.78 21.90 19.95
CA PRO A 629 24.52 22.46 18.62
C PRO A 629 23.95 21.41 17.65
N THR A 630 22.96 21.79 16.86
CA THR A 630 22.26 20.90 15.92
C THR A 630 23.18 20.28 14.86
N HIS A 631 24.21 21.02 14.41
CA HIS A 631 25.21 20.52 13.46
C HIS A 631 26.05 19.35 14.02
N ALA A 632 26.11 19.17 15.34
CA ALA A 632 26.82 18.07 15.97
C ALA A 632 26.11 16.72 15.79
N LEU A 633 24.83 16.70 15.36
CA LEU A 633 24.02 15.49 15.22
C LEU A 633 24.77 14.39 14.43
N ALA A 634 25.29 14.69 13.24
CA ALA A 634 25.99 13.71 12.41
C ALA A 634 27.27 13.14 13.04
N SER A 635 27.96 13.90 13.90
CA SER A 635 29.17 13.42 14.60
C SER A 635 28.86 12.53 15.81
N LYS A 636 27.58 12.38 16.16
CA LYS A 636 27.07 11.59 17.28
C LYS A 636 26.32 10.35 16.83
N LEU A 637 26.15 10.15 15.52
CA LEU A 637 25.53 8.99 14.87
C LEU A 637 26.61 8.15 14.21
#